data_AF-A0AAD8S3V0-F1
#
_entry.id   AF-A0AAD8S3V0-F1
#
_cell.length_a   1.000
_cell.length_b   1.000
_cell.length_c   1.000
_cell.angle_alpha   90.00
_cell.angle_beta   90.00
_cell.angle_gamma   90.00
#
_symmetry.space_group_name_H-M   'P 1'
#
loop_
_entity.id
_entity.type
_entity.pdbx_description
1 polymer ?
#
loop_
_entity_poly.entity_id
_entity_poly.type
_entity_poly.pdbx_seq_one_letter_code
_entity_poly.pdbx_strand_id
1 'polypeptide(L)'
;MADGGDRCSVLLPNGFFFLGFDCSTQSLKPTVLDAGLAIVAHDDAHFDSELPHYGTEGSVRRDPAEPGRIVSPPLMWAEALDLLLHKLSPKVDYGRVAAVSGSAQQHGSVYWAHGAGAALASLDPAKGLAPQLAAALAARESPVWMDNSTTAHFREIEAALGGALALAAMTGCRAHERCTGPQIRKMFQTRRRVYDDTERISLVSSFMASLLIGGYACIDQTDGAGMNLMDIHDEEQRKAL
;
A
#
# COMPACT_ATOMS: atom_id res chain seq x y z
N MET A 1 11.08 25.04 -47.11
CA MET A 1 11.94 25.04 -45.92
C MET A 1 11.05 25.37 -44.74
N ALA A 2 10.61 24.34 -44.00
CA ALA A 2 9.90 24.50 -42.75
C ALA A 2 10.79 23.87 -41.68
N ASP A 3 11.17 24.71 -40.74
CA ASP A 3 12.06 24.45 -39.62
C ASP A 3 11.48 23.33 -38.75
N GLY A 4 12.21 22.23 -38.66
CA GLY A 4 11.84 21.05 -37.90
C GLY A 4 12.06 21.32 -36.43
N GLY A 5 11.01 21.80 -35.76
CA GLY A 5 10.99 22.05 -34.33
C GLY A 5 11.54 20.84 -33.56
N ASP A 6 12.68 21.09 -32.93
CA ASP A 6 13.40 20.20 -32.03
C ASP A 6 12.45 19.80 -30.89
N ARG A 7 11.83 18.63 -31.03
CA ARG A 7 11.12 18.02 -29.90
C ARG A 7 12.22 17.68 -28.92
N CYS A 8 12.26 18.40 -27.81
CA CYS A 8 13.07 18.05 -26.66
C CYS A 8 12.66 16.64 -26.21
N SER A 9 13.27 15.62 -26.83
CA SER A 9 13.24 14.26 -26.31
C SER A 9 14.10 14.32 -25.08
N VAL A 10 13.47 14.14 -23.92
CA VAL A 10 14.20 13.80 -22.71
C VAL A 10 14.80 12.43 -22.98
N LEU A 11 15.96 12.41 -23.65
CA LEU A 11 16.78 11.22 -23.82
C LEU A 11 17.34 10.92 -22.44
N LEU A 12 16.60 10.11 -21.69
CA LEU A 12 17.11 9.47 -20.49
C LEU A 12 18.44 8.82 -20.86
N PRO A 13 19.54 9.13 -20.16
CA PRO A 13 20.85 8.66 -20.59
C PRO A 13 20.85 7.14 -20.73
N ASN A 14 21.39 6.65 -21.85
CA ASN A 14 21.51 5.22 -22.12
C ASN A 14 22.19 4.55 -20.93
N GLY A 15 21.49 3.63 -20.27
CA GLY A 15 22.02 2.91 -19.13
C GLY A 15 21.19 3.02 -17.85
N PHE A 16 20.23 3.94 -17.72
CA PHE A 16 19.35 3.95 -16.53
C PHE A 16 18.24 2.90 -16.60
N PHE A 17 17.84 2.44 -15.42
CA PHE A 17 16.72 1.54 -15.20
C PHE A 17 15.60 2.22 -14.39
N PHE A 18 14.37 1.77 -14.60
CA PHE A 18 13.18 2.18 -13.86
C PHE A 18 12.54 0.94 -13.25
N LEU A 19 12.36 0.93 -11.93
CA LEU A 19 11.84 -0.22 -11.19
C LEU A 19 10.39 0.04 -10.81
N GLY A 20 9.48 -0.80 -11.30
CA GLY A 20 8.07 -0.82 -10.92
C GLY A 20 7.77 -2.02 -10.04
N PHE A 21 6.98 -1.84 -8.98
CA PHE A 21 6.43 -2.93 -8.17
C PHE A 21 4.90 -3.04 -8.34
N ASP A 22 4.37 -4.25 -8.24
CA ASP A 22 2.94 -4.51 -8.07
C ASP A 22 2.70 -5.40 -6.84
N CYS A 23 2.30 -4.78 -5.72
CA CYS A 23 1.94 -5.47 -4.49
C CYS A 23 0.47 -5.91 -4.52
N SER A 24 0.18 -6.94 -5.30
CA SER A 24 -1.17 -7.49 -5.46
C SER A 24 -1.64 -8.28 -4.23
N THR A 25 -2.81 -8.90 -4.30
CA THR A 25 -3.31 -9.73 -3.19
C THR A 25 -2.46 -10.97 -2.96
N GLN A 26 -2.02 -11.65 -4.03
CA GLN A 26 -1.42 -12.99 -3.94
C GLN A 26 0.10 -13.01 -4.17
N SER A 27 0.63 -11.92 -4.73
CA SER A 27 2.06 -11.80 -4.99
C SER A 27 2.53 -10.36 -5.03
N LEU A 28 3.82 -10.18 -4.78
CA LEU A 28 4.56 -8.97 -5.13
C LEU A 28 5.33 -9.26 -6.43
N LYS A 29 5.35 -8.31 -7.37
CA LYS A 29 6.04 -8.47 -8.66
C LYS A 29 6.85 -7.23 -8.98
N PRO A 30 8.16 -7.34 -9.24
CA PRO A 30 8.92 -6.24 -9.79
C PRO A 30 9.05 -6.35 -11.32
N THR A 31 9.08 -5.21 -11.99
CA THR A 31 9.38 -5.08 -13.42
C THR A 31 10.41 -3.97 -13.60
N VAL A 32 11.46 -4.25 -14.35
CA VAL A 32 12.54 -3.30 -14.62
C VAL A 32 12.51 -2.92 -16.09
N LEU A 33 12.42 -1.63 -16.35
CA LEU A 33 12.46 -1.03 -17.68
C LEU A 33 13.81 -0.36 -17.91
N ASP A 34 14.32 -0.40 -19.15
CA ASP A 34 15.41 0.47 -19.57
C ASP A 34 14.89 1.85 -20.02
N ALA A 35 15.82 2.73 -20.43
CA ALA A 35 15.50 4.06 -20.97
C ALA A 35 14.67 4.03 -22.27
N GLY A 36 14.65 2.90 -22.99
CA GLY A 36 13.81 2.66 -24.15
C GLY A 36 12.42 2.11 -23.81
N LEU A 37 12.07 2.03 -22.51
CA LEU A 37 10.85 1.43 -21.99
C LEU A 37 10.71 -0.07 -22.27
N ALA A 38 11.81 -0.75 -22.59
CA ALA A 38 11.82 -2.19 -22.77
C ALA A 38 11.97 -2.88 -21.40
N ILE A 39 11.20 -3.96 -21.18
CA ILE A 39 11.34 -4.80 -20.00
C ILE A 39 12.66 -5.57 -20.10
N VAL A 40 13.57 -5.33 -19.16
CA VAL A 40 14.89 -5.98 -19.10
C VAL A 40 14.99 -7.01 -17.98
N ALA A 41 14.15 -6.91 -16.96
CA ALA A 41 14.02 -7.92 -15.92
C ALA A 41 12.62 -7.90 -15.30
N HIS A 42 12.14 -9.05 -14.86
CA HIS A 42 10.97 -9.18 -14.01
C HIS A 42 11.12 -10.43 -13.15
N ASP A 43 10.32 -10.50 -12.09
CA ASP A 43 10.23 -11.66 -11.20
C ASP A 43 8.87 -11.65 -10.50
N ASP A 44 8.66 -12.57 -9.57
CA ASP A 44 7.49 -12.61 -8.70
C ASP A 44 7.82 -13.26 -7.35
N ALA A 45 7.06 -12.89 -6.33
CA ALA A 45 7.06 -13.52 -5.02
C ALA A 45 5.62 -13.88 -4.67
N HIS A 46 5.27 -15.17 -4.79
CA HIS A 46 3.94 -15.69 -4.43
C HIS A 46 3.88 -15.96 -2.93
N PHE A 47 3.02 -15.21 -2.22
CA PHE A 47 3.10 -15.15 -0.77
C PHE A 47 2.86 -16.50 -0.08
N ASP A 48 1.84 -17.26 -0.51
CA ASP A 48 1.50 -18.53 0.16
C ASP A 48 2.57 -19.62 -0.06
N SER A 49 3.16 -19.68 -1.25
CA SER A 49 4.16 -20.70 -1.57
C SER A 49 5.57 -20.36 -1.08
N GLU A 50 5.92 -19.07 -1.05
CA GLU A 50 7.29 -18.63 -0.74
C GLU A 50 7.43 -18.11 0.69
N LEU A 51 6.34 -17.68 1.33
CA LEU A 51 6.31 -17.23 2.72
C LEU A 51 5.25 -18.02 3.53
N PRO A 52 5.27 -19.37 3.50
CA PRO A 52 4.22 -20.20 4.10
C PRO A 52 4.12 -20.05 5.63
N HIS A 53 5.15 -19.54 6.30
CA HIS A 53 5.14 -19.27 7.74
C HIS A 53 4.13 -18.20 8.17
N TYR A 54 3.61 -17.39 7.25
CA TYR A 54 2.49 -16.49 7.53
C TYR A 54 1.14 -17.20 7.61
N GLY A 55 1.04 -18.48 7.20
CA GLY A 55 -0.16 -19.30 7.36
C GLY A 55 -1.40 -18.69 6.70
N THR A 56 -1.24 -18.15 5.50
CA THR A 56 -2.32 -17.56 4.69
C THR A 56 -2.88 -18.55 3.68
N GLU A 57 -4.11 -18.31 3.24
CA GLU A 57 -4.75 -19.02 2.12
C GLU A 57 -5.35 -18.00 1.13
N GLY A 58 -4.84 -18.00 -0.09
CA GLY A 58 -5.03 -16.90 -1.02
C GLY A 58 -4.44 -15.60 -0.46
N SER A 59 -3.35 -15.72 0.31
CA SER A 59 -2.60 -14.61 0.90
C SER A 59 -3.35 -13.75 1.90
N VAL A 60 -4.44 -14.31 2.43
CA VAL A 60 -5.25 -13.69 3.47
C VAL A 60 -5.61 -14.70 4.56
N ARG A 61 -6.09 -14.15 5.66
CA ARG A 61 -6.67 -14.87 6.79
C ARG A 61 -8.13 -14.47 6.89
N ARG A 62 -8.97 -15.47 7.15
CA ARG A 62 -10.40 -15.33 7.39
C ARG A 62 -10.66 -15.84 8.79
N ASP A 63 -11.38 -15.05 9.58
CA ASP A 63 -11.76 -15.44 10.92
C ASP A 63 -13.22 -15.91 10.92
N PRO A 64 -13.50 -17.21 11.15
CA PRO A 64 -14.87 -17.71 11.22
C PRO A 64 -15.70 -17.05 12.34
N ALA A 65 -15.05 -16.51 13.39
CA ALA A 65 -15.72 -15.82 14.49
C ALA A 65 -16.12 -14.36 14.14
N GLU A 66 -15.50 -13.77 13.11
CA GLU A 66 -15.86 -12.45 12.58
C GLU A 66 -16.21 -12.56 11.09
N PRO A 67 -17.45 -12.98 10.73
CA PRO A 67 -17.86 -13.15 9.34
C PRO A 67 -17.58 -11.90 8.49
N GLY A 68 -16.96 -12.14 7.33
CA GLY A 68 -16.59 -11.08 6.40
C GLY A 68 -15.29 -10.34 6.71
N ARG A 69 -14.67 -10.59 7.87
CA ARG A 69 -13.35 -10.06 8.18
C ARG A 69 -12.29 -10.80 7.38
N ILE A 70 -11.59 -10.09 6.50
CA ILE A 70 -10.55 -10.64 5.65
C ILE A 70 -9.31 -9.75 5.72
N VAL A 71 -8.21 -10.32 6.19
CA VAL A 71 -7.00 -9.56 6.51
C VAL A 71 -5.74 -10.24 5.99
N SER A 72 -4.65 -9.49 5.87
CA SER A 72 -3.34 -10.00 5.48
C SER A 72 -2.23 -9.42 6.38
N PRO A 73 -1.13 -10.13 6.67
CA PRO A 73 -0.07 -9.62 7.53
C PRO A 73 0.83 -8.62 6.78
N PRO A 74 0.99 -7.36 7.22
CA PRO A 74 1.86 -6.40 6.51
C PRO A 74 3.34 -6.79 6.46
N LEU A 75 3.80 -7.54 7.47
CA LEU A 75 5.18 -8.07 7.49
C LEU A 75 5.43 -9.06 6.35
N MET A 76 4.39 -9.75 5.86
CA MET A 76 4.50 -10.64 4.70
C MET A 76 4.85 -9.84 3.43
N TRP A 77 4.25 -8.66 3.26
CA TRP A 77 4.56 -7.76 2.14
C TRP A 77 5.98 -7.19 2.25
N ALA A 78 6.41 -6.84 3.47
CA ALA A 78 7.78 -6.38 3.71
C ALA A 78 8.83 -7.48 3.45
N GLU A 79 8.58 -8.70 3.89
CA GLU A 79 9.48 -9.84 3.65
C GLU A 79 9.51 -10.24 2.16
N ALA A 80 8.38 -10.14 1.46
CA ALA A 80 8.34 -10.36 0.01
C ALA A 80 9.18 -9.32 -0.75
N LEU A 81 9.25 -8.08 -0.26
CA LEU A 81 10.11 -7.05 -0.85
C LEU A 81 11.59 -7.43 -0.72
N ASP A 82 12.04 -7.87 0.46
CA ASP A 82 13.40 -8.39 0.66
C ASP A 82 13.71 -9.54 -0.30
N LEU A 83 12.80 -10.51 -0.41
CA LEU A 83 12.95 -11.67 -1.28
C LEU A 83 13.13 -11.25 -2.74
N LEU A 84 12.33 -10.31 -3.23
CA LEU A 84 12.39 -9.85 -4.62
C LEU A 84 13.62 -9.00 -4.91
N LEU A 85 14.02 -8.14 -3.97
CA LEU A 85 15.26 -7.39 -4.11
C LEU A 85 16.47 -8.33 -4.18
N HIS A 86 16.43 -9.44 -3.44
CA HIS A 86 17.45 -10.48 -3.56
C HIS A 86 17.41 -11.19 -4.92
N LYS A 87 16.23 -11.65 -5.37
CA LYS A 87 16.04 -12.34 -6.67
C LYS A 87 16.45 -11.49 -7.87
N LEU A 88 16.25 -10.17 -7.80
CA LEU A 88 16.60 -9.23 -8.86
C LEU A 88 18.08 -8.81 -8.86
N SER A 89 18.77 -8.89 -7.72
CA SER A 89 20.18 -8.46 -7.63
C SER A 89 21.16 -9.06 -8.66
N PRO A 90 21.04 -10.34 -9.11
CA PRO A 90 21.90 -10.85 -10.18
C PRO A 90 21.51 -10.35 -11.59
N LYS A 91 20.30 -9.80 -11.76
CA LYS A 91 19.74 -9.36 -13.06
C LYS A 91 19.85 -7.85 -13.26
N VAL A 92 19.91 -7.08 -12.17
CA VAL A 92 19.76 -5.62 -12.18
C VAL A 92 20.84 -4.99 -11.32
N ASP A 93 21.61 -4.09 -11.91
CA ASP A 93 22.49 -3.20 -11.17
C ASP A 93 21.64 -2.05 -10.57
N TYR A 94 21.37 -2.15 -9.26
CA TYR A 94 20.59 -1.14 -8.54
C TYR A 94 21.22 0.26 -8.57
N GLY A 95 22.54 0.37 -8.75
CA GLY A 95 23.21 1.66 -8.91
C GLY A 95 22.78 2.42 -10.18
N ARG A 96 22.14 1.72 -11.12
CA ARG A 96 21.60 2.28 -12.37
C ARG A 96 20.10 2.53 -12.30
N VAL A 97 19.41 2.21 -11.20
CA VAL A 97 17.98 2.50 -11.06
C VAL A 97 17.80 3.99 -10.76
N ALA A 98 17.26 4.73 -11.73
CA ALA A 98 17.06 6.18 -11.62
C ALA A 98 15.79 6.54 -10.83
N ALA A 99 14.77 5.69 -10.89
CA ALA A 99 13.52 5.89 -10.18
C ALA A 99 12.83 4.55 -9.87
N VAL A 100 12.05 4.58 -8.80
CA VAL A 100 11.21 3.47 -8.34
C VAL A 100 9.79 3.96 -8.12
N SER A 101 8.81 3.17 -8.50
CA SER A 101 7.39 3.40 -8.21
C SER A 101 6.65 2.06 -8.14
N GLY A 102 5.35 2.07 -7.89
CA GLY A 102 4.57 0.84 -7.94
C GLY A 102 3.07 1.03 -7.70
N SER A 103 2.35 -0.07 -7.89
CA SER A 103 0.97 -0.27 -7.50
C SER A 103 0.88 -1.20 -6.30
N ALA A 104 -0.25 -1.16 -5.62
CA ALA A 104 -0.62 -2.15 -4.62
C ALA A 104 -2.12 -2.42 -4.66
N GLN A 105 -2.55 -3.52 -4.03
CA GLN A 105 -3.97 -3.76 -3.80
C GLN A 105 -4.61 -2.57 -3.06
N GLN A 106 -5.71 -2.09 -3.62
CA GLN A 106 -6.37 -0.89 -3.14
C GLN A 106 -7.09 -1.12 -1.80
N HIS A 107 -7.44 -0.01 -1.15
CA HIS A 107 -8.25 0.08 0.07
C HIS A 107 -7.61 -0.50 1.36
N GLY A 108 -6.73 -1.49 1.24
CA GLY A 108 -6.06 -2.09 2.39
C GLY A 108 -5.24 -1.07 3.17
N SER A 109 -5.19 -1.22 4.49
CA SER A 109 -4.60 -0.21 5.38
C SER A 109 -3.65 -0.80 6.41
N VAL A 110 -2.49 -0.16 6.61
CA VAL A 110 -1.48 -0.51 7.61
C VAL A 110 -1.48 0.52 8.73
N TYR A 111 -1.39 0.03 9.97
CA TYR A 111 -1.45 0.82 11.19
C TYR A 111 -0.08 0.81 11.87
N TRP A 112 0.66 1.91 11.76
CA TRP A 112 2.00 2.06 12.31
C TRP A 112 1.93 2.43 13.79
N ALA A 113 2.66 1.70 14.64
CA ALA A 113 2.74 1.98 16.07
C ALA A 113 3.52 3.26 16.37
N HIS A 114 3.36 3.81 17.57
CA HIS A 114 4.22 4.89 18.06
C HIS A 114 5.71 4.55 17.97
N GLY A 115 6.49 5.44 17.37
CA GLY A 115 7.93 5.28 17.15
C GLY A 115 8.30 4.53 15.86
N ALA A 116 7.33 4.12 15.06
CA ALA A 116 7.57 3.45 13.78
C ALA A 116 8.31 4.34 12.77
N GLY A 117 8.06 5.66 12.78
CA GLY A 117 8.82 6.60 11.95
C GLY A 117 10.33 6.57 12.25
N ALA A 118 10.71 6.44 13.52
CA ALA A 118 12.11 6.29 13.92
C ALA A 118 12.68 4.93 13.47
N ALA A 119 11.90 3.85 13.60
CA ALA A 119 12.30 2.53 13.16
C ALA A 119 12.56 2.48 11.63
N LEU A 120 11.71 3.12 10.83
CA LEU A 120 11.89 3.24 9.38
C LEU A 120 13.16 4.03 9.01
N ALA A 121 13.44 5.11 9.73
CA ALA A 121 14.61 5.95 9.49
C ALA A 121 15.94 5.28 9.91
N SER A 122 15.88 4.24 10.74
CA SER A 122 17.05 3.55 11.29
C SER A 122 17.18 2.09 10.82
N LEU A 123 16.67 1.76 9.64
CA LEU A 123 16.78 0.41 9.07
C LEU A 123 18.25 0.03 8.86
N ASP A 124 18.61 -1.16 9.33
CA ASP A 124 19.92 -1.78 9.16
C ASP A 124 19.93 -2.60 7.85
N PRO A 125 20.73 -2.23 6.84
CA PRO A 125 20.78 -2.93 5.55
C PRO A 125 21.32 -4.35 5.65
N ALA A 126 21.92 -4.75 6.78
CA ALA A 126 22.39 -6.11 7.01
C ALA A 126 21.28 -7.06 7.52
N LYS A 127 20.06 -6.57 7.76
CA LYS A 127 18.94 -7.34 8.30
C LYS A 127 17.73 -7.23 7.39
N GLY A 128 16.88 -8.27 7.38
CA GLY A 128 15.58 -8.21 6.72
C GLY A 128 14.64 -7.19 7.37
N LEU A 129 13.66 -6.70 6.63
CA LEU A 129 12.67 -5.71 7.04
C LEU A 129 11.72 -6.25 8.11
N ALA A 130 11.18 -7.46 7.91
CA ALA A 130 10.18 -8.05 8.81
C ALA A 130 10.57 -8.06 10.30
N PRO A 131 11.76 -8.54 10.71
CA PRO A 131 12.16 -8.51 12.12
C PRO A 131 12.37 -7.08 12.66
N GLN A 132 12.79 -6.13 11.82
CA GLN A 132 13.01 -4.74 12.21
C GLN A 132 11.68 -3.98 12.41
N LEU A 133 10.66 -4.35 11.64
CA LEU A 133 9.35 -3.69 11.63
C LEU A 133 8.30 -4.38 12.49
N ALA A 134 8.60 -5.55 13.06
CA ALA A 134 7.64 -6.33 13.86
C ALA A 134 7.04 -5.54 15.03
N ALA A 135 7.82 -4.67 15.67
CA ALA A 135 7.37 -3.78 16.75
C ALA A 135 6.87 -2.41 16.25
N ALA A 136 7.03 -2.09 14.97
CA ALA A 136 6.62 -0.83 14.36
C ALA A 136 5.15 -0.85 13.88
N LEU A 137 4.44 -1.97 14.05
CA LEU A 137 3.04 -2.12 13.63
C LEU A 137 2.12 -2.21 14.86
N ALA A 138 1.14 -1.31 14.94
CA ALA A 138 0.09 -1.36 15.97
C ALA A 138 -0.88 -2.52 15.72
N ALA A 139 -1.15 -2.80 14.43
CA ALA A 139 -1.94 -3.94 13.99
C ALA A 139 -1.05 -4.99 13.31
N ARG A 140 -1.10 -6.23 13.80
CA ARG A 140 -0.39 -7.37 13.17
C ARG A 140 -0.99 -7.80 11.83
N GLU A 141 -2.24 -7.41 11.58
CA GLU A 141 -3.02 -7.78 10.41
C GLU A 141 -3.73 -6.55 9.86
N SER A 142 -3.69 -6.41 8.53
CA SER A 142 -4.32 -5.33 7.79
C SER A 142 -5.60 -5.80 7.11
N PRO A 143 -6.73 -5.09 7.21
CA PRO A 143 -7.86 -5.32 6.31
C PRO A 143 -7.41 -5.12 4.87
N VAL A 144 -7.97 -5.91 3.96
CA VAL A 144 -7.69 -5.85 2.52
C VAL A 144 -8.97 -5.58 1.73
N TRP A 145 -8.86 -5.36 0.42
CA TRP A 145 -10.00 -5.03 -0.44
C TRP A 145 -11.14 -6.05 -0.43
N MET A 146 -10.89 -7.29 -0.01
CA MET A 146 -11.89 -8.36 0.10
C MET A 146 -12.73 -8.26 1.38
N ASP A 147 -12.31 -7.50 2.38
CA ASP A 147 -13.04 -7.36 3.65
C ASP A 147 -14.41 -6.73 3.40
N ASN A 148 -15.46 -7.40 3.91
CA ASN A 148 -16.84 -6.93 3.82
C ASN A 148 -17.53 -6.87 5.19
N SER A 149 -16.76 -6.70 6.27
CA SER A 149 -17.25 -6.77 7.65
C SER A 149 -17.74 -5.44 8.25
N THR A 150 -17.85 -4.38 7.43
CA THR A 150 -18.06 -3.00 7.90
C THR A 150 -19.40 -2.40 7.47
N THR A 151 -20.41 -3.23 7.16
CA THR A 151 -21.73 -2.75 6.70
C THR A 151 -22.36 -1.73 7.65
N ALA A 152 -22.26 -1.93 8.96
CA ALA A 152 -22.76 -0.96 9.96
C ALA A 152 -22.00 0.38 9.89
N HIS A 153 -20.67 0.32 9.82
CA HIS A 153 -19.79 1.49 9.83
C HIS A 153 -19.95 2.35 8.57
N PHE A 154 -20.07 1.74 7.38
CA PHE A 154 -20.27 2.54 6.18
C PHE A 154 -21.63 3.23 6.18
N ARG A 155 -22.68 2.60 6.75
CA ARG A 155 -23.99 3.23 6.91
C ARG A 155 -23.95 4.40 7.89
N GLU A 156 -23.17 4.30 8.97
CA GLU A 156 -22.92 5.43 9.89
C GLU A 156 -22.27 6.59 9.14
N ILE A 157 -21.26 6.32 8.31
CA ILE A 157 -20.56 7.32 7.49
C ILE A 157 -21.51 7.99 6.50
N GLU A 158 -22.29 7.19 5.74
CA GLU A 158 -23.30 7.73 4.82
C GLU A 158 -24.30 8.62 5.58
N ALA A 159 -24.82 8.17 6.73
CA ALA A 159 -25.78 8.94 7.51
C ALA A 159 -25.20 10.26 8.05
N ALA A 160 -23.95 10.25 8.52
CA ALA A 160 -23.26 11.44 9.02
C ALA A 160 -22.99 12.48 7.92
N LEU A 161 -22.83 12.04 6.67
CA LEU A 161 -22.46 12.88 5.53
C LEU A 161 -23.62 13.23 4.59
N GLY A 162 -24.87 13.08 5.06
CA GLY A 162 -26.05 13.47 4.28
C GLY A 162 -26.52 12.42 3.25
N GLY A 163 -26.09 11.17 3.42
CA GLY A 163 -26.48 10.00 2.63
C GLY A 163 -25.48 9.60 1.56
N ALA A 164 -25.73 8.44 0.95
CA ALA A 164 -24.86 7.83 -0.06
C ALA A 164 -24.52 8.75 -1.24
N LEU A 165 -25.50 9.53 -1.71
CA LEU A 165 -25.32 10.41 -2.89
C LEU A 165 -24.47 11.64 -2.56
N ALA A 166 -24.66 12.22 -1.37
CA ALA A 166 -23.83 13.33 -0.90
C ALA A 166 -22.38 12.88 -0.71
N LEU A 167 -22.17 11.71 -0.09
CA LEU A 167 -20.84 11.11 0.02
C LEU A 167 -20.21 10.83 -1.35
N ALA A 168 -20.96 10.30 -2.31
CA ALA A 168 -20.45 10.04 -3.65
C ALA A 168 -20.08 11.32 -4.40
N ALA A 169 -20.88 12.39 -4.25
CA ALA A 169 -20.57 13.68 -4.84
C ALA A 169 -19.28 14.29 -4.29
N MET A 170 -18.96 14.03 -3.02
CA MET A 170 -17.73 14.50 -2.36
C MET A 170 -16.52 13.61 -2.64
N THR A 171 -16.67 12.28 -2.59
CA THR A 171 -15.54 11.33 -2.57
C THR A 171 -15.40 10.51 -3.85
N GLY A 172 -16.24 10.79 -4.85
CA GLY A 172 -16.29 10.05 -6.12
C GLY A 172 -16.99 8.69 -6.05
N CYS A 173 -17.30 8.18 -4.85
CA CYS A 173 -18.06 6.94 -4.70
C CYS A 173 -18.90 6.91 -3.43
N ARG A 174 -19.99 6.14 -3.44
CA ARG A 174 -20.70 5.80 -2.20
C ARG A 174 -19.82 4.94 -1.30
N ALA A 175 -20.17 4.83 -0.02
CA ALA A 175 -19.41 3.98 0.88
C ALA A 175 -19.59 2.50 0.54
N HIS A 176 -18.49 1.75 0.60
CA HIS A 176 -18.48 0.29 0.48
C HIS A 176 -17.70 -0.30 1.65
N GLU A 177 -17.96 -1.55 2.00
CA GLU A 177 -17.36 -2.16 3.17
C GLU A 177 -15.82 -2.18 3.12
N ARG A 178 -15.27 -2.41 1.93
CA ARG A 178 -13.82 -2.48 1.74
C ARG A 178 -13.12 -1.13 1.84
N CYS A 179 -13.85 -0.01 1.66
CA CYS A 179 -13.25 1.32 1.65
C CYS A 179 -12.56 1.61 2.98
N THR A 180 -11.43 2.31 2.91
CA THR A 180 -10.51 2.44 4.04
C THR A 180 -11.14 3.19 5.21
N GLY A 181 -11.95 4.22 4.97
CA GLY A 181 -12.65 4.97 6.00
C GLY A 181 -13.54 4.09 6.89
N PRO A 182 -14.49 3.31 6.34
CA PRO A 182 -15.24 2.32 7.09
C PRO A 182 -14.39 1.31 7.88
N GLN A 183 -13.26 0.85 7.31
CA GLN A 183 -12.32 -0.06 7.99
C GLN A 183 -11.61 0.61 9.18
N ILE A 184 -11.17 1.86 9.03
CA ILE A 184 -10.59 2.66 10.12
C ILE A 184 -11.65 2.90 11.20
N ARG A 185 -12.89 3.22 10.82
CA ARG A 185 -14.00 3.42 11.75
C ARG A 185 -14.28 2.15 12.56
N LYS A 186 -14.25 0.97 11.93
CA LYS A 186 -14.33 -0.32 12.64
C LYS A 186 -13.16 -0.51 13.59
N MET A 187 -11.93 -0.22 13.18
CA MET A 187 -10.75 -0.32 14.05
C MET A 187 -10.91 0.57 15.30
N PHE A 188 -11.35 1.82 15.12
CA PHE A 188 -11.62 2.76 16.21
C PHE A 188 -12.65 2.24 17.20
N GLN A 189 -13.79 1.72 16.71
CA GLN A 189 -14.90 1.28 17.57
C GLN A 189 -14.66 -0.07 18.23
N THR A 190 -14.05 -1.03 17.52
CA THR A 190 -13.99 -2.43 17.97
C THR A 190 -12.62 -2.83 18.51
N ARG A 191 -11.56 -2.10 18.13
CA ARG A 191 -10.16 -2.39 18.47
C ARG A 191 -9.46 -1.11 18.93
N ARG A 192 -10.13 -0.38 19.82
CA ARG A 192 -9.74 0.97 20.25
C ARG A 192 -8.28 1.12 20.67
N ARG A 193 -7.75 0.14 21.41
CA ARG A 193 -6.33 0.13 21.80
C ARG A 193 -5.38 0.16 20.60
N VAL A 194 -5.64 -0.63 19.57
CA VAL A 194 -4.81 -0.64 18.35
C VAL A 194 -4.85 0.73 17.68
N TYR A 195 -6.04 1.34 17.59
CA TYR A 195 -6.18 2.68 17.03
C TYR A 195 -5.43 3.73 17.85
N ASP A 196 -5.56 3.71 19.18
CA ASP A 196 -4.88 4.68 20.06
C ASP A 196 -3.36 4.49 20.06
N ASP A 197 -2.86 3.26 19.89
CA ASP A 197 -1.43 2.95 19.76
C ASP A 197 -0.88 3.28 18.35
N THR A 198 -1.74 3.72 17.41
CA THR A 198 -1.37 4.03 16.02
C THR A 198 -0.95 5.50 15.85
N GLU A 199 0.26 5.73 15.32
CA GLU A 199 0.74 7.08 15.01
C GLU A 199 0.48 7.51 13.56
N ARG A 200 0.38 6.54 12.65
CA ARG A 200 0.17 6.78 11.21
C ARG A 200 -0.62 5.62 10.60
N ILE A 201 -1.52 5.94 9.67
CA ILE A 201 -2.20 4.97 8.83
C ILE A 201 -1.76 5.17 7.39
N SER A 202 -1.40 4.08 6.71
CA SER A 202 -1.00 4.04 5.31
C SER A 202 -1.96 3.15 4.52
N LEU A 203 -2.19 3.45 3.23
CA LEU A 203 -2.65 2.45 2.28
C LEU A 203 -1.52 1.47 1.94
N VAL A 204 -1.81 0.28 1.42
CA VAL A 204 -0.78 -0.71 1.04
C VAL A 204 0.24 -0.08 0.06
N SER A 205 -0.21 0.76 -0.86
CA SER A 205 0.64 1.52 -1.79
C SER A 205 1.65 2.41 -1.04
N SER A 206 1.16 3.31 -0.18
CA SER A 206 1.99 4.20 0.62
C SER A 206 2.82 3.45 1.68
N PHE A 207 2.40 2.28 2.14
CA PHE A 207 3.20 1.40 2.99
C PHE A 207 4.42 0.89 2.22
N MET A 208 4.25 0.34 1.02
CA MET A 208 5.35 -0.13 0.18
C MET A 208 6.30 1.01 -0.19
N ALA A 209 5.76 2.18 -0.54
CA ALA A 209 6.57 3.36 -0.78
C ALA A 209 7.35 3.79 0.48
N SER A 210 6.75 3.67 1.66
CA SER A 210 7.42 4.00 2.94
C SER A 210 8.63 3.11 3.22
N LEU A 211 8.53 1.81 2.88
CA LEU A 211 9.65 0.87 3.00
C LEU A 211 10.82 1.27 2.09
N LEU A 212 10.54 1.71 0.87
CA LEU A 212 11.57 2.10 -0.10
C LEU A 212 12.29 3.40 0.28
N ILE A 213 11.61 4.34 0.93
CA ILE A 213 12.19 5.64 1.32
C ILE A 213 12.73 5.68 2.76
N GLY A 214 12.54 4.62 3.56
CA GLY A 214 12.94 4.62 4.97
C GLY A 214 12.20 5.66 5.82
N GLY A 215 10.93 5.93 5.52
CA GLY A 215 10.14 6.98 6.16
C GLY A 215 8.70 6.99 5.65
N TYR A 216 7.82 7.83 6.19
CA TYR A 216 6.42 7.84 5.77
C TYR A 216 6.22 8.48 4.40
N ALA A 217 5.79 7.67 3.43
CA ALA A 217 5.29 8.18 2.17
C ALA A 217 3.88 8.79 2.35
N CYS A 218 3.57 9.77 1.50
CA CYS A 218 2.21 10.28 1.36
C CYS A 218 1.31 9.24 0.68
N ILE A 219 0.01 9.34 0.95
CA ILE A 219 -1.02 8.68 0.15
C ILE A 219 -1.21 9.55 -1.09
N ASP A 220 -1.13 8.96 -2.28
CA ASP A 220 -1.39 9.68 -3.52
C ASP A 220 -2.91 9.90 -3.71
N GLN A 221 -3.28 10.82 -4.57
CA GLN A 221 -4.69 11.19 -4.79
C GLN A 221 -5.50 10.04 -5.38
N THR A 222 -4.89 9.23 -6.25
CA THR A 222 -5.60 8.16 -6.95
C THR A 222 -6.03 7.06 -5.98
N ASP A 223 -5.10 6.57 -5.15
CA ASP A 223 -5.43 5.54 -4.18
C ASP A 223 -6.19 6.13 -2.98
N GLY A 224 -5.91 7.39 -2.63
CA GLY A 224 -6.63 8.16 -1.60
C GLY A 224 -8.13 8.34 -1.88
N ALA A 225 -8.52 8.46 -3.16
CA ALA A 225 -9.92 8.50 -3.55
C ALA A 225 -10.69 7.22 -3.18
N GLY A 226 -10.00 6.08 -3.05
CA GLY A 226 -10.58 4.79 -2.66
C GLY A 226 -10.97 4.68 -1.18
N MET A 227 -10.81 5.73 -0.38
CA MET A 227 -10.93 5.68 1.07
C MET A 227 -12.29 6.13 1.63
N ASN A 228 -13.11 6.85 0.87
CA ASN A 228 -14.24 7.67 1.38
C ASN A 228 -13.83 8.74 2.41
N LEU A 229 -12.58 9.23 2.36
CA LEU A 229 -12.07 10.28 3.25
C LEU A 229 -11.63 11.55 2.49
N MET A 230 -11.20 11.40 1.24
CA MET A 230 -10.71 12.49 0.40
C MET A 230 -11.86 13.16 -0.32
N ASP A 231 -11.92 14.49 -0.26
CA ASP A 231 -12.76 15.26 -1.17
C ASP A 231 -12.04 15.37 -2.51
N ILE A 232 -12.69 14.88 -3.58
CA ILE A 232 -12.05 14.80 -4.90
C ILE A 232 -12.00 16.14 -5.63
N HIS A 233 -12.66 17.19 -5.11
CA HIS A 233 -12.68 18.52 -5.74
C HIS A 233 -11.51 19.39 -5.30
N ASP A 234 -11.11 19.29 -4.03
CA ASP A 234 -9.99 20.04 -3.45
C ASP A 234 -8.76 19.15 -3.12
N GLU A 235 -8.88 17.84 -3.33
CA GLU A 235 -7.83 16.84 -3.12
C GLU A 235 -7.34 16.78 -1.65
N GLU A 236 -8.14 17.29 -0.70
CA GLU A 236 -7.84 17.25 0.73
C GLU A 236 -8.53 16.09 1.46
N GLN A 237 -7.83 15.53 2.45
CA GLN A 237 -8.43 14.58 3.38
C GLN A 237 -9.32 15.31 4.40
N ARG A 238 -10.60 14.96 4.44
CA ARG A 238 -11.55 15.53 5.41
C ARG A 238 -11.30 14.92 6.79
N LYS A 239 -11.10 15.77 7.80
CA LYS A 239 -10.86 15.39 9.21
C LYS A 239 -12.09 14.83 9.96
N ALA A 240 -13.26 14.76 9.33
CA ALA A 240 -14.56 14.71 10.01
C ALA A 240 -15.26 13.33 10.01
N LEU A 241 -14.52 12.21 10.07
CA LEU A 241 -15.08 10.85 10.11
C LEU A 241 -14.60 10.03 11.32
#